data_AF-A0A8H5PTC7-F1
#
_entry.id   AF-A0A8H5PTC7-F1
#
_cell.length_a   1.000
_cell.length_b   1.000
_cell.length_c   1.000
_cell.angle_alpha   90.00
_cell.angle_beta   90.00
_cell.angle_gamma   90.00
#
_symmetry.space_group_name_H-M   'P 1'
#
loop_
_entity.id
_entity.type
_entity.pdbx_description
1 polymer ?
#
loop_
_entity_poly.entity_id
_entity_poly.type
_entity_poly.pdbx_seq_one_letter_code
_entity_poly.pdbx_strand_id
1 'polypeptide(L)'
;MKSSPDEALAIMRAAIASFDYMNTQTGPNIHGKMANILNDMYEQLHTAQTMWKLARPGVKADIAVFFREWLTDWYEMAVVNAKSFLLASIAEMRNIWEHTDDPIADQVLETLNSLEAKIPFLHILTDWDITLQA
;
A
#
# COMPACT_ATOMS: atom_id res chain seq x y z
N MET A 1 -4.28 23.16 5.47
CA MET A 1 -5.38 22.43 6.14
C MET A 1 -6.59 23.30 6.50
N LYS A 2 -6.42 24.52 7.03
CA LYS A 2 -7.57 25.43 7.31
C LYS A 2 -8.13 26.12 6.06
N SER A 3 -7.28 26.56 5.14
CA SER A 3 -7.68 27.31 3.92
C SER A 3 -8.22 26.44 2.79
N SER A 4 -7.88 25.15 2.78
CA SER A 4 -8.29 24.16 1.77
C SER A 4 -8.54 22.81 2.44
N PRO A 5 -9.60 22.67 3.26
CA PRO A 5 -9.92 21.40 3.92
C PRO A 5 -10.17 20.27 2.92
N ASP A 6 -10.85 20.56 1.82
CA ASP A 6 -11.19 19.56 0.82
C ASP A 6 -9.96 18.96 0.16
N GLU A 7 -8.91 19.75 -0.09
CA GLU A 7 -7.64 19.25 -0.64
C GLU A 7 -6.94 18.31 0.35
N ALA A 8 -6.89 18.68 1.64
CA ALA A 8 -6.29 17.85 2.67
C ALA A 8 -7.06 16.53 2.86
N LEU A 9 -8.40 16.61 2.90
CA LEU A 9 -9.27 15.44 2.95
C LEU A 9 -9.13 14.58 1.69
N ALA A 10 -8.97 15.19 0.51
CA ALA A 10 -8.75 14.48 -0.74
C ALA A 10 -7.42 13.71 -0.73
N ILE A 11 -6.34 14.30 -0.22
CA ILE A 11 -5.04 13.61 -0.07
C ILE A 11 -5.17 12.40 0.86
N MET A 12 -5.81 12.57 2.03
CA MET A 12 -6.02 11.45 2.97
C MET A 12 -6.91 10.35 2.38
N ARG A 13 -7.98 10.72 1.68
CA ARG A 13 -8.85 9.79 0.94
C ARG A 13 -8.07 9.04 -0.14
N ALA A 14 -7.24 9.74 -0.91
CA ALA A 14 -6.43 9.13 -1.97
C ALA A 14 -5.39 8.15 -1.41
N ALA A 15 -4.75 8.51 -0.29
CA ALA A 15 -3.82 7.63 0.40
C ALA A 15 -4.49 6.32 0.84
N ILE A 16 -5.70 6.40 1.45
CA ILE A 16 -6.49 5.21 1.82
C ILE A 16 -6.93 4.42 0.57
N ALA A 17 -7.49 5.10 -0.43
CA ALA A 17 -8.00 4.47 -1.64
C ALA A 17 -6.90 3.76 -2.45
N SER A 18 -5.64 4.18 -2.30
CA SER A 18 -4.50 3.48 -2.93
C SER A 18 -4.37 2.05 -2.42
N PHE A 19 -4.61 1.79 -1.14
CA PHE A 19 -4.61 0.44 -0.57
C PHE A 19 -5.79 -0.40 -1.10
N ASP A 20 -6.99 0.18 -1.12
CA ASP A 20 -8.18 -0.48 -1.68
C ASP A 20 -7.95 -0.86 -3.15
N TYR A 21 -7.34 0.04 -3.92
CA TYR A 21 -6.99 -0.18 -5.32
C TYR A 21 -5.95 -1.29 -5.49
N MET A 22 -4.89 -1.30 -4.69
CA MET A 22 -3.86 -2.35 -4.73
C MET A 22 -4.44 -3.73 -4.41
N ASN A 23 -5.47 -3.80 -3.57
CA ASN A 23 -6.16 -5.03 -3.19
C ASN A 23 -7.38 -5.37 -4.06
N THR A 24 -7.70 -4.57 -5.09
CA THR A 24 -8.92 -4.76 -5.89
C THR A 24 -8.84 -6.04 -6.75
N GLN A 25 -9.83 -6.92 -6.60
CA GLN A 25 -9.91 -8.21 -7.31
C GLN A 25 -10.97 -8.27 -8.43
N THR A 26 -11.83 -7.24 -8.60
CA THR A 26 -12.94 -7.26 -9.58
C THR A 26 -13.13 -5.92 -10.33
N GLY A 27 -13.75 -5.93 -11.53
CA GLY A 27 -14.13 -4.74 -12.34
C GLY A 27 -13.31 -4.52 -13.63
N PRO A 28 -13.88 -3.94 -14.72
CA PRO A 28 -13.48 -4.11 -16.14
C PRO A 28 -12.06 -3.67 -16.54
N ASN A 29 -11.36 -2.90 -15.70
CA ASN A 29 -9.91 -2.66 -15.80
C ASN A 29 -9.14 -3.62 -14.86
N ILE A 30 -9.56 -4.90 -14.90
CA ILE A 30 -9.17 -6.06 -14.05
C ILE A 30 -7.80 -6.64 -14.40
N HIS A 31 -6.79 -5.84 -14.72
CA HIS A 31 -5.46 -6.29 -14.31
C HIS A 31 -5.54 -6.23 -12.76
N GLY A 32 -5.92 -7.27 -12.01
CA GLY A 32 -5.04 -8.37 -11.60
C GLY A 32 -3.89 -7.91 -10.69
N LYS A 33 -3.91 -6.65 -10.24
CA LYS A 33 -2.81 -5.70 -10.46
C LYS A 33 -1.58 -5.81 -9.58
N MET A 34 -1.66 -6.26 -8.34
CA MET A 34 -0.46 -6.41 -7.53
C MET A 34 0.02 -7.85 -7.59
N ALA A 35 -0.74 -8.78 -7.01
CA ALA A 35 -0.35 -10.19 -6.94
C ALA A 35 0.05 -10.79 -8.31
N ASN A 36 -0.68 -10.53 -9.40
CA ASN A 36 -0.29 -11.06 -10.71
C ASN A 36 0.96 -10.38 -11.27
N ILE A 37 1.10 -9.05 -11.12
CA ILE A 37 2.33 -8.35 -11.55
C ILE A 37 3.53 -8.85 -10.76
N LEU A 38 3.37 -9.03 -9.45
CA LEU A 38 4.42 -9.52 -8.57
C LEU A 38 4.79 -10.97 -8.91
N ASN A 39 3.81 -11.84 -9.14
CA ASN A 39 4.03 -13.21 -9.60
C ASN A 39 4.75 -13.24 -10.96
N ASP A 40 4.30 -12.44 -11.93
CA ASP A 40 4.94 -12.35 -13.25
C ASP A 40 6.41 -11.88 -13.15
N MET A 41 6.69 -10.91 -12.29
CA MET A 41 8.06 -10.45 -12.02
C MET A 41 8.90 -11.55 -11.35
N TYR A 42 8.35 -12.25 -10.36
CA TYR A 42 9.02 -13.37 -9.72
C TYR A 42 9.36 -14.47 -10.71
N GLU A 43 8.41 -14.88 -11.56
CA GLU A 43 8.61 -15.93 -12.57
C GLU A 43 9.69 -15.56 -13.59
N GLN A 44 9.73 -14.29 -14.02
CA GLN A 44 10.77 -13.79 -14.91
C GLN A 44 12.15 -13.83 -14.24
N LEU A 45 12.25 -13.39 -12.97
CA LEU A 45 13.49 -13.44 -12.20
C LEU A 45 13.94 -14.88 -11.95
N HIS A 46 13.00 -15.78 -11.62
CA HIS A 46 13.27 -17.19 -11.37
C HIS A 46 13.76 -17.89 -12.64
N THR A 47 13.15 -17.60 -13.78
CA THR A 47 13.56 -18.11 -15.09
C THR A 47 14.97 -17.64 -15.44
N ALA A 48 15.25 -16.34 -15.31
CA ALA A 48 16.57 -15.77 -15.58
C ALA A 48 17.66 -16.35 -14.67
N GLN A 49 17.35 -16.49 -13.37
CA GLN A 49 18.22 -17.14 -12.38
C GLN A 49 18.54 -18.58 -12.79
N THR A 50 17.53 -19.35 -13.21
CA THR A 50 17.68 -20.75 -13.60
C THR A 50 18.56 -20.88 -14.84
N MET A 51 18.33 -20.06 -15.87
CA MET A 51 19.16 -20.04 -17.08
C MET A 51 20.63 -19.67 -16.76
N TRP A 52 20.85 -18.74 -15.84
CA TRP A 52 22.19 -18.36 -15.41
C TRP A 52 22.92 -19.50 -14.68
N LYS A 53 22.26 -20.16 -13.72
CA LYS A 53 22.80 -21.30 -12.99
C LYS A 53 23.12 -22.48 -13.93
N LEU A 54 22.30 -22.71 -14.94
CA LEU A 54 22.55 -23.73 -15.98
C LEU A 54 23.79 -23.41 -16.82
N ALA A 55 23.96 -22.15 -17.22
CA ALA A 55 25.13 -21.73 -17.99
C ALA A 55 26.41 -21.61 -17.15
N ARG A 56 26.29 -21.46 -15.82
CA ARG A 56 27.41 -21.28 -14.87
C ARG A 56 27.23 -22.16 -13.63
N PRO A 57 27.54 -23.46 -13.73
CA PRO A 57 27.45 -24.37 -12.60
C PRO A 57 28.26 -23.89 -11.39
N GLY A 58 27.66 -23.96 -10.20
CA GLY A 58 28.31 -23.58 -8.93
C GLY A 58 28.13 -22.12 -8.50
N VAL A 59 27.50 -21.26 -9.31
CA VAL A 59 27.16 -19.89 -8.90
C VAL A 59 25.92 -19.90 -8.00
N LYS A 60 26.03 -19.25 -6.83
CA LYS A 60 24.87 -18.93 -5.99
C LYS A 60 24.19 -17.66 -6.52
N ALA A 61 22.93 -17.77 -6.89
CA ALA A 61 22.12 -16.65 -7.36
C ALA A 61 20.67 -16.92 -6.94
N ASP A 62 20.16 -16.16 -5.98
CA ASP A 62 18.83 -16.37 -5.39
C ASP A 62 17.98 -15.09 -5.45
N ILE A 63 18.07 -14.39 -6.59
CA ILE A 63 17.46 -13.07 -6.81
C ILE A 63 15.93 -13.11 -6.74
N ALA A 64 15.29 -14.20 -7.17
CA ALA A 64 13.84 -14.33 -7.10
C ALA A 64 13.36 -14.43 -5.64
N VAL A 65 14.09 -15.16 -4.81
CA VAL A 65 13.82 -15.30 -3.37
C VAL A 65 14.05 -13.96 -2.66
N PHE A 66 15.21 -13.33 -2.92
CA PHE A 66 15.52 -12.00 -2.39
C PHE A 66 14.44 -10.98 -2.75
N PHE A 67 14.02 -10.92 -4.02
CA PHE A 67 13.01 -9.98 -4.49
C PHE A 67 11.69 -10.15 -3.72
N ARG A 68 11.25 -11.39 -3.53
CA ARG A 68 10.02 -11.70 -2.82
C ARG A 68 10.07 -11.23 -1.36
N GLU A 69 11.12 -11.61 -0.64
CA GLU A 69 11.29 -11.25 0.78
C GLU A 69 11.41 -9.74 0.96
N TRP A 70 12.28 -9.09 0.18
CA TRP A 70 12.47 -7.65 0.22
C TRP A 70 11.17 -6.89 -0.06
N LEU A 71 10.37 -7.35 -1.02
CA LEU A 71 9.15 -6.66 -1.40
C LEU A 71 8.05 -6.81 -0.33
N THR A 72 7.94 -7.97 0.31
CA THR A 72 7.05 -8.16 1.45
C THR A 72 7.42 -7.20 2.58
N ASP A 73 8.69 -7.17 2.99
CA ASP A 73 9.18 -6.25 4.03
C ASP A 73 8.92 -4.78 3.67
N TRP A 74 9.13 -4.42 2.40
CA TRP A 74 8.90 -3.07 1.92
C TRP A 74 7.43 -2.64 2.04
N TYR A 75 6.49 -3.52 1.67
CA TYR A 75 5.06 -3.22 1.78
C TYR A 75 4.59 -3.16 3.23
N GLU A 76 5.12 -4.00 4.12
CA GLU A 76 4.85 -3.89 5.56
C GLU A 76 5.29 -2.51 6.10
N MET A 77 6.51 -2.09 5.77
CA MET A 77 7.00 -0.76 6.13
C MET A 77 6.17 0.36 5.51
N ALA A 78 5.76 0.23 4.24
CA ALA A 78 4.93 1.21 3.56
C ALA A 78 3.56 1.38 4.25
N VAL A 79 2.93 0.28 4.66
CA VAL A 79 1.67 0.29 5.43
C VAL A 79 1.87 1.02 6.77
N VAL A 80 2.94 0.73 7.52
CA VAL A 80 3.25 1.40 8.80
C VAL A 80 3.42 2.91 8.60
N ASN A 81 4.19 3.32 7.60
CA ASN A 81 4.44 4.72 7.29
C ASN A 81 3.16 5.45 6.87
N ALA A 82 2.33 4.81 6.05
CA ALA A 82 1.05 5.38 5.62
C ALA A 82 0.07 5.55 6.80
N LYS A 83 -0.05 4.54 7.68
CA LYS A 83 -0.86 4.64 8.90
C LYS A 83 -0.39 5.81 9.77
N SER A 84 0.93 5.94 9.97
CA SER A 84 1.51 7.03 10.76
C SER A 84 1.24 8.42 10.15
N PHE A 85 1.43 8.56 8.83
CA PHE A 85 1.12 9.79 8.11
C PHE A 85 -0.36 10.18 8.23
N LEU A 86 -1.28 9.23 8.05
CA LEU A 86 -2.71 9.46 8.12
C LEU A 86 -3.15 9.87 9.53
N LEU A 87 -2.68 9.16 10.57
CA LEU A 87 -3.01 9.49 11.95
C LEU A 87 -2.50 10.88 12.35
N ALA A 88 -1.26 11.22 11.96
CA ALA A 88 -0.71 12.54 12.22
C ALA A 88 -1.49 13.64 11.50
N SER A 89 -1.84 13.42 10.22
CA SER A 89 -2.59 14.39 9.41
C SER A 89 -4.02 14.59 9.95
N ILE A 90 -4.68 13.52 10.38
CA ILE A 90 -6.01 13.58 11.00
C ILE A 90 -5.93 14.33 12.33
N ALA A 91 -4.95 14.04 13.18
CA ALA A 91 -4.79 14.71 14.47
C ALA A 91 -4.54 16.22 14.29
N GLU A 92 -3.67 16.61 13.34
CA GLU A 92 -3.41 18.02 13.03
C GLU A 92 -4.66 18.72 12.52
N MET A 93 -5.36 18.10 11.57
CA MET A 93 -6.58 18.67 11.00
C MET A 93 -7.68 18.78 12.07
N ARG A 94 -7.90 17.74 12.86
CA ARG A 94 -8.85 17.74 13.98
C ARG A 94 -8.56 18.88 14.96
N ASN A 95 -7.30 19.05 15.38
CA ASN A 95 -6.90 20.15 16.27
C ASN A 95 -7.23 21.54 15.69
N ILE A 96 -7.11 21.73 14.36
CA ILE A 96 -7.49 22.99 13.71
C ILE A 96 -9.00 23.20 13.69
N TRP A 97 -9.76 22.14 13.38
CA TRP A 97 -11.19 22.22 13.09
C TRP A 97 -12.08 22.08 14.34
N GLU A 98 -11.60 21.55 15.46
CA GLU A 98 -12.31 21.58 16.75
C GLU A 98 -12.36 22.98 17.38
N HIS A 99 -11.47 23.89 16.96
CA HIS A 99 -11.31 25.23 17.53
C HIS A 99 -11.73 26.35 16.57
N THR A 100 -12.62 26.06 15.62
CA THR A 100 -13.09 27.04 14.64
C THR A 100 -14.61 27.16 14.69
N ASP A 101 -15.12 28.38 14.51
CA ASP A 101 -16.57 28.66 14.40
C ASP A 101 -17.07 28.52 12.96
N ASP A 102 -16.32 27.82 12.11
CA ASP A 102 -16.66 27.69 10.69
C ASP A 102 -17.86 26.74 10.54
N PRO A 103 -18.93 27.11 9.83
CA PRO A 103 -20.11 26.27 9.66
C PRO A 103 -19.84 24.88 9.06
N ILE A 104 -18.71 24.67 8.35
CA ILE A 104 -18.38 23.36 7.78
C ILE A 104 -17.58 22.46 8.74
N ALA A 105 -17.24 22.93 9.94
CA ALA A 105 -16.39 22.20 10.88
C ALA A 105 -16.92 20.81 11.23
N ASP A 106 -18.22 20.70 11.50
CA ASP A 106 -18.87 19.42 11.81
C ASP A 106 -18.69 18.40 10.68
N GLN A 107 -18.87 18.84 9.42
CA GLN A 107 -18.69 17.98 8.25
C GLN A 107 -17.23 17.52 8.08
N VAL A 108 -16.28 18.41 8.36
CA VAL A 108 -14.86 18.07 8.32
C VAL A 108 -14.53 17.03 9.40
N LEU A 109 -14.96 17.25 10.65
CA LEU A 109 -14.71 16.34 11.77
C LEU A 109 -15.38 14.98 11.56
N GLU A 110 -16.60 14.93 11.02
CA GLU A 110 -17.29 13.69 10.66
C GLU A 110 -16.52 12.93 9.57
N THR A 111 -16.00 13.64 8.56
CA THR A 111 -15.15 13.03 7.54
C THR A 111 -13.87 12.46 8.17
N LEU A 112 -13.22 13.19 9.06
CA LEU A 112 -12.01 12.72 9.75
C LEU A 112 -12.28 11.45 10.55
N ASN A 113 -13.38 11.38 11.31
CA ASN A 113 -13.80 10.17 12.02
C ASN A 113 -13.96 8.97 11.07
N SER A 114 -14.59 9.21 9.92
CA SER A 114 -14.82 8.17 8.91
C SER A 114 -13.52 7.67 8.26
N LEU A 115 -12.54 8.55 8.05
CA LEU A 115 -11.22 8.19 7.52
C LEU A 115 -10.40 7.44 8.57
N GLU A 116 -10.39 7.92 9.82
CA GLU A 116 -9.67 7.33 10.93
C GLU A 116 -10.10 5.88 11.19
N ALA A 117 -11.40 5.61 11.13
CA ALA A 117 -11.96 4.27 11.28
C ALA A 117 -11.44 3.24 10.24
N LYS A 118 -10.96 3.71 9.08
CA LYS A 118 -10.40 2.83 8.03
C LYS A 118 -8.93 2.47 8.25
N ILE A 119 -8.19 3.30 8.99
CA ILE A 119 -6.73 3.17 9.16
C ILE A 119 -6.31 1.80 9.71
N PRO A 120 -6.97 1.21 10.72
CA PRO A 120 -6.56 -0.11 11.24
C PRO A 120 -6.57 -1.20 10.17
N PHE A 121 -7.49 -1.10 9.21
CA PHE A 121 -7.72 -2.10 8.16
C PHE A 121 -6.82 -1.93 6.94
N LEU A 122 -5.98 -0.89 6.88
CA LEU A 122 -5.03 -0.73 5.79
C LEU A 122 -4.03 -1.89 5.79
N HIS A 123 -3.95 -2.57 4.65
CA HIS A 123 -3.03 -3.66 4.38
C HIS A 123 -2.79 -3.73 2.87
N ILE A 124 -1.74 -4.44 2.46
CA ILE A 124 -1.49 -4.83 1.08
C ILE A 124 -1.36 -6.34 1.09
N LEU A 125 -2.10 -7.02 0.23
CA LEU A 125 -2.00 -8.47 0.11
C LEU A 125 -0.66 -8.83 -0.54
N THR A 126 0.23 -9.41 0.28
CA THR A 126 1.54 -9.93 -0.12
C THR A 126 1.63 -11.43 0.07
N ASP A 127 0.50 -12.13 0.21
CA ASP A 127 0.47 -13.60 0.22
C ASP A 127 0.76 -14.09 -1.20
N TRP A 128 1.96 -14.65 -1.39
CA TRP A 128 2.40 -15.24 -2.65
C TRP A 128 1.93 -16.70 -2.70
N ASP A 129 1.08 -17.06 -3.65
CA ASP A 129 0.67 -18.47 -3.91
C ASP A 129 1.81 -19.36 -4.48
N ILE A 130 3.06 -18.86 -4.45
CA ILE A 130 4.22 -19.53 -5.03
C ILE A 130 4.94 -20.34 -3.95
N THR A 131 4.98 -21.66 -4.14
CA THR A 131 5.74 -22.57 -3.29
C THR A 131 7.23 -22.39 -3.54
N LEU A 132 8.01 -21.99 -2.52
CA LEU A 132 9.46 -22.04 -2.64
C LEU A 132 9.91 -23.49 -2.73
N GLN A 133 10.52 -23.85 -3.85
CA GLN A 133 11.35 -25.05 -3.88
C GLN A 133 12.71 -24.68 -3.30
N ALA A 134 13.04 -25.32 -2.16
CA ALA A 134 14.33 -25.23 -1.49
C ALA A 134 15.43 -25.98 -2.26
#